data_AF-T1DFC4-F1
#
_entry.id   AF-T1DFC4-F1
#
_cell.length_a   1.000
_cell.length_b   1.000
_cell.length_c   1.000
_cell.angle_alpha   90.00
_cell.angle_beta   90.00
_cell.angle_gamma   90.00
#
_symmetry.space_group_name_H-M   'P 1'
#
loop_
_entity.id
_entity.type
_entity.pdbx_description
1 polymer ?
#
loop_
_entity_poly.entity_id
_entity_poly.type
_entity_poly.pdbx_seq_one_letter_code
_entity_poly.pdbx_strand_id
1 'polypeptide(L)' 'MVSLSSSEVLGEVFEMYRRGEIPGPLAFVGRGSNILFPDTGLGGTLVRFEHGDGASGCRWFSDGSVDVDA' A
#
# COMPACT_ATOMS: atom_id res chain seq x y z
N MET A 1 4.27 5.79 7.66
CA MET A 1 4.39 4.92 6.47
C MET A 1 4.21 3.50 6.95
N VAL A 2 3.31 2.74 6.34
CA VAL A 2 3.12 1.32 6.63
C VAL A 2 3.80 0.51 5.53
N SER A 3 4.65 -0.45 5.90
CA SER A 3 5.31 -1.35 4.96
C SER A 3 4.52 -2.65 4.84
N LEU A 4 4.19 -3.05 3.63
CA LEU A 4 3.48 -4.29 3.32
C LEU A 4 4.47 -5.32 2.78
N SER A 5 4.63 -6.41 3.52
CA SER A 5 5.44 -7.57 3.13
C SER A 5 4.62 -8.81 2.76
N SER A 6 3.29 -8.79 2.99
CA SER A 6 2.38 -9.88 2.64
C SER A 6 0.94 -9.38 2.46
N SER A 7 0.08 -10.23 1.88
CA SER A 7 -1.35 -9.95 1.68
C SER A 7 -2.14 -9.96 2.99
N GLU A 8 -1.70 -10.70 4.01
CA GLU A 8 -2.30 -10.67 5.36
C GLU A 8 -2.13 -9.29 6.01
N VAL A 9 -0.94 -8.70 5.94
CA VAL A 9 -0.67 -7.35 6.48
C VAL A 9 -1.52 -6.31 5.75
N LEU A 10 -1.75 -6.48 4.44
CA LEU A 10 -2.64 -5.61 3.67
C LEU A 10 -4.10 -5.70 4.18
N GLY A 11 -4.58 -6.92 4.48
CA GLY A 11 -5.90 -7.13 5.08
C GLY A 11 -6.05 -6.42 6.43
N GLU A 12 -5.04 -6.51 7.28
CA GLU A 12 -5.01 -5.80 8.57
C GLU A 12 -5.07 -4.28 8.39
N VAL A 13 -4.32 -3.71 7.44
CA VAL A 13 -4.35 -2.26 7.14
C VAL A 13 -5.74 -1.81 6.71
N PHE A 14 -6.45 -2.58 5.89
CA PHE A 14 -7.82 -2.24 5.52
C PHE A 14 -8.78 -2.31 6.71
N GLU A 15 -8.62 -3.29 7.58
CA GLU A 15 -9.42 -3.39 8.81
C GLU A 15 -9.17 -2.22 9.76
N MET A 16 -7.91 -1.82 9.95
CA MET A 16 -7.55 -0.64 10.76
C MET A 16 -8.15 0.64 10.17
N TYR A 17 -8.09 0.81 8.85
CA TYR A 17 -8.70 1.96 8.18
C TYR A 17 -10.23 1.96 8.33
N ARG A 18 -10.88 0.80 8.16
CA ARG A 18 -12.32 0.63 8.37
C ARG A 18 -12.75 0.95 9.80
N ARG A 19 -11.91 0.65 10.78
CA ARG A 19 -12.13 0.96 12.21
C ARG A 19 -11.84 2.43 12.55
N GLY A 20 -11.28 3.21 11.62
CA GLY A 20 -10.90 4.60 11.84
C GLY A 20 -9.61 4.77 12.63
N GLU A 21 -8.81 3.71 12.77
CA GLU A 21 -7.52 3.74 13.47
C GLU A 21 -6.43 4.42 12.62
N ILE A 22 -6.61 4.43 11.29
CA ILE A 22 -5.75 5.16 10.36
C ILE A 22 -6.47 6.46 9.95
N PRO A 23 -5.97 7.63 10.35
CA PRO A 23 -6.60 8.90 10.01
C PRO A 23 -6.28 9.33 8.58
N GLY A 24 -7.26 9.97 7.94
CA GLY A 24 -7.12 10.52 6.59
C GLY A 24 -7.03 9.46 5.48
N PRO A 25 -6.91 9.87 4.21
CA PRO A 25 -6.95 8.93 3.09
C PRO A 25 -5.75 7.98 3.07
N LEU A 26 -5.96 6.76 2.56
CA LEU A 26 -4.91 5.79 2.25
C LEU A 26 -4.37 6.00 0.85
N ALA A 27 -3.04 6.10 0.71
CA ALA A 27 -2.36 6.13 -0.57
C ALA A 27 -1.41 4.94 -0.70
N PHE A 28 -1.58 4.15 -1.77
CA PHE A 28 -0.79 2.96 -2.04
C PHE A 28 0.31 3.26 -3.05
N VAL A 29 1.56 2.95 -2.70
CA VAL A 29 2.73 3.27 -3.52
C VAL A 29 3.66 2.06 -3.60
N GLY A 30 4.04 1.69 -4.83
CA GLY A 30 5.14 0.75 -5.08
C GLY A 30 6.50 1.44 -4.94
N ARG A 31 7.34 1.38 -5.98
CA ARG A 31 8.64 2.10 -5.99
C ARG A 31 8.54 3.62 -6.13
N GLY A 32 7.37 4.15 -6.47
CA GLY A 32 7.21 5.58 -6.77
C GLY A 32 7.91 6.03 -8.07
N SER A 33 8.28 5.10 -8.96
CA SER A 33 9.01 5.39 -10.20
C SER A 33 8.16 6.05 -11.30
N ASN A 34 6.85 6.18 -11.11
CA ASN A 34 5.90 6.76 -12.06
C ASN A 34 4.90 7.70 -11.39
N ILE A 35 5.28 8.32 -10.27
CA ILE A 35 4.44 9.24 -9.50
C ILE A 35 5.28 10.45 -9.12
N LEU A 36 4.73 11.65 -9.25
CA LEU A 36 5.29 12.87 -8.69
C LEU A 36 4.51 13.23 -7.43
N PHE A 37 5.21 13.32 -6.29
CA PHE A 37 4.61 13.80 -5.04
C PHE A 37 4.80 15.32 -4.92
N PRO A 38 3.77 16.08 -4.50
CA PRO A 38 3.98 17.47 -4.09
C PRO A 38 4.84 17.50 -2.83
N ASP A 39 5.62 18.58 -2.64
CA ASP A 39 6.50 18.75 -1.47
C ASP A 39 5.73 18.74 -0.13
N THR A 40 4.45 19.10 -0.18
CA THR A 40 3.53 19.06 0.97
C THR A 40 3.10 17.63 1.34
N GLY A 41 3.47 16.63 0.54
CA GLY A 41 3.03 15.24 0.67
C GLY A 41 1.58 15.02 0.22
N LEU A 42 1.13 13.75 0.28
CA LEU A 42 -0.20 13.34 -0.18
C LEU A 42 -1.34 13.61 0.82
N GLY A 43 -1.03 14.10 2.03
CA GLY A 43 -2.03 14.34 3.07
C GLY A 43 -2.78 13.07 3.46
N GLY A 44 -2.18 12.20 4.27
CA GLY A 44 -2.79 10.94 4.68
C GLY A 44 -1.75 9.89 5.05
N THR A 45 -2.17 8.64 5.08
CA THR A 45 -1.28 7.50 5.37
C THR A 45 -0.80 6.85 4.08
N LEU A 46 0.52 6.89 3.88
CA LEU A 46 1.18 6.23 2.76
C LEU A 46 1.49 4.78 3.14
N VAL A 47 0.99 3.86 2.32
CA VAL A 47 1.17 2.42 2.40
C VAL A 47 2.11 2.01 1.27
N ARG A 48 3.27 1.51 1.65
CA ARG A 48 4.34 1.12 0.72
C ARG A 48 4.39 -0.39 0.60
N PHE A 49 4.40 -0.90 -0.62
CA PHE A 49 4.70 -2.30 -0.87
C PHE A 49 6.23 -2.48 -0.85
N GLU A 50 6.75 -3.16 0.16
CA GLU A 50 8.17 -3.53 0.23
C GLU A 50 8.30 -5.01 -0.07
N HIS A 51 8.74 -5.28 -1.30
CA HIS A 51 9.29 -6.57 -1.68
C HIS A 51 10.75 -6.32 -2.08
N GLY A 52 11.64 -7.30 -1.80
CA GLY A 52 13.08 -7.19 -1.98
C GLY A 52 13.52 -6.74 -3.39
N ASP A 53 14.83 -6.58 -3.59
CA ASP A 53 15.50 -5.83 -4.68
C ASP A 53 15.01 -5.99 -6.15
N GLY A 54 14.11 -6.91 -6.49
CA GLY A 54 13.70 -7.24 -7.86
C GLY A 54 12.40 -6.61 -8.38
N ALA A 55 11.33 -6.52 -7.58
CA ALA A 55 10.01 -6.10 -8.06
C ALA A 55 9.20 -5.45 -6.93
N SER A 56 8.45 -4.39 -7.24
CA SER A 56 7.41 -3.88 -6.32
C SER A 56 6.13 -3.76 -7.12
N GLY A 57 5.54 -4.92 -7.38
CA GLY A 57 4.25 -5.09 -8.02
C GLY A 57 3.27 -5.69 -7.03
N CYS A 58 2.01 -5.28 -7.12
CA CYS A 58 0.91 -6.02 -6.53
C CYS A 58 -0.14 -6.22 -7.63
N ARG A 59 -0.54 -7.47 -7.89
CA ARG A 59 -1.63 -7.79 -8.80
C ARG A 59 -2.90 -8.02 -7.99
N TRP A 60 -3.94 -7.31 -8.38
CA TRP A 60 -5.29 -7.45 -7.84
C TRP A 60 -6.08 -8.43 -8.70
N PHE A 61 -6.78 -9.37 -8.06
CA PHE A 61 -7.69 -10.29 -8.73
C PHE A 61 -9.14 -9.91 -8.45
N SER A 62 -10.04 -10.32 -9.35
CA SER A 62 -11.48 -10.03 -9.25
C SER A 62 -12.16 -10.70 -8.05
N ASP A 63 -11.52 -11.70 -7.44
CA ASP A 63 -11.98 -12.37 -6.23
C ASP A 63 -11.55 -11.66 -4.92
N GLY A 64 -10.84 -10.53 -5.04
CA GLY A 64 -10.35 -9.74 -3.91
C GLY A 64 -9.00 -10.20 -3.36
N SER A 65 -8.39 -11.25 -3.92
CA SER A 65 -7.03 -11.62 -3.58
C SER A 65 -6.00 -10.64 -4.16
N VAL A 66 -4.86 -10.52 -3.48
CA VAL A 66 -3.73 -9.68 -3.89
C VAL A 66 -2.47 -10.55 -3.91
N ASP A 67 -1.84 -10.62 -5.08
CA ASP A 67 -0.51 -11.21 -5.25
C ASP A 67 0.52 -10.08 -5.17
N VAL A 68 1.31 -10.09 -4.09
CA VAL A 68 2.35 -9.09 -3.81
C VAL A 68 3.73 -9.49 -4.34
N ASP A 69 3.81 -10.61 -5.09
CA ASP A 69 5.03 -11.18 -5.68
C ASP A 69 5.00 -11.16 -7.24
N ALA A 70 4.06 -10.41 -7.84
CA ALA A 70 3.80 -10.37 -9.28
C ALA A 70 4.71 -9.42 -10.10
#